data_AF-A0A7S3BXR6-F1
#
_entry.id   AF-A0A7S3BXR6-F1
#
_cell.length_a   1.000
_cell.length_b   1.000
_cell.length_c   1.000
_cell.angle_alpha   90.00
_cell.angle_beta   90.00
_cell.angle_gamma   90.00
#
_symmetry.space_group_name_H-M   'P 1'
#
loop_
_entity.id
_entity.type
_entity.pdbx_description
1 polymer ?
#
loop_
_entity_poly.entity_id
_entity_poly.type
_entity_poly.pdbx_seq_one_letter_code
_entity_poly.pdbx_strand_id
1 'polypeptide(L)'
;RLAMSAGDVASQLVALRTLFPTADLDEMVSKQPQILLADCEKLRVAREELLGLLPTLNIDTVVSKQPLLLQLRNAAGFVEDAKRLMPGQDVAKVLEKRPGLVLELQSFDDIIPYDNGSAKQLERTLALRASGEKGGDGVGSPDGW
;
A
#
# COMPACT_ATOMS: atom_id res chain seq x y z
N ARG A 1 1.23 9.91 20.06
CA ARG A 1 0.09 10.44 20.87
C ARG A 1 -1.00 9.39 20.81
N LEU A 2 -1.44 8.82 21.95
CA LEU A 2 -2.31 7.64 21.98
C LEU A 2 -3.78 7.95 22.35
N ALA A 3 -4.12 9.21 22.65
CA ALA A 3 -5.51 9.62 22.91
C ALA A 3 -5.76 11.02 22.34
N MET A 4 -6.91 11.16 21.67
CA MET A 4 -7.47 12.43 21.19
C MET A 4 -8.59 12.83 22.15
N SER A 5 -8.73 14.13 22.46
CA SER A 5 -9.92 14.58 23.20
C SER A 5 -11.14 14.63 22.29
N ALA A 6 -12.35 14.60 22.85
CA ALA A 6 -13.57 14.73 22.06
C ALA A 6 -13.62 16.06 21.26
N GLY A 7 -13.05 17.14 21.82
CA GLY A 7 -12.92 18.42 21.12
C GLY A 7 -11.99 18.32 19.90
N ASP A 8 -10.86 17.64 20.05
CA ASP A 8 -9.90 17.43 18.96
C ASP A 8 -10.52 16.60 17.81
N VAL A 9 -11.31 15.58 18.15
CA VAL A 9 -12.04 14.77 17.15
C VAL A 9 -13.03 15.63 16.38
N ALA A 10 -13.81 16.48 17.06
CA ALA A 10 -14.77 17.36 16.42
C ALA A 10 -14.07 18.36 15.47
N SER A 11 -12.98 18.99 15.92
CA SER A 11 -12.18 19.89 15.09
C SER A 11 -11.60 19.17 13.86
N GLN A 12 -11.12 17.94 14.03
CA GLN A 12 -10.60 17.15 12.92
C GLN A 12 -11.69 16.76 11.92
N LEU A 13 -12.89 16.37 12.39
CA LEU A 13 -14.01 16.07 11.50
C LEU A 13 -14.44 17.28 10.67
N VAL A 14 -14.42 18.48 11.26
CA VAL A 14 -14.68 19.74 10.53
C VAL A 14 -13.60 19.99 9.47
N ALA A 15 -12.33 19.76 9.80
CA ALA A 15 -11.24 19.89 8.85
C ALA A 15 -11.37 18.89 7.69
N LEU A 16 -11.68 17.63 7.99
CA LEU A 16 -11.94 16.60 6.98
C LEU A 16 -13.15 16.95 6.10
N ARG A 17 -14.24 17.48 6.67
CA ARG A 17 -15.39 17.97 5.90
C ARG A 17 -15.04 19.14 4.99
N THR A 18 -14.09 19.98 5.39
CA THR A 18 -13.63 21.10 4.57
C THR A 18 -12.79 20.62 3.39
N LEU A 19 -11.94 19.59 3.60
CA LEU A 19 -11.11 18.98 2.55
C LEU A 19 -11.91 18.07 1.60
N PHE A 20 -12.90 17.36 2.13
CA PHE A 20 -13.73 16.38 1.41
C PHE A 20 -15.22 16.71 1.62
N PRO A 21 -15.72 17.78 0.99
CA PRO A 21 -17.05 18.34 1.25
C PRO A 21 -18.18 17.34 0.99
N THR A 22 -18.02 16.46 0.00
CA THR A 22 -19.04 15.50 -0.42
C THR A 22 -18.74 14.06 0.01
N ALA A 23 -17.63 13.83 0.72
CA ALA A 23 -17.27 12.50 1.20
C ALA A 23 -18.20 12.03 2.32
N ASP A 24 -18.44 10.72 2.36
CA ASP A 24 -19.04 10.05 3.51
C ASP A 24 -17.94 9.88 4.59
N LEU A 25 -17.89 10.83 5.52
CA LEU A 25 -16.91 10.82 6.60
C LEU A 25 -17.16 9.69 7.59
N ASP A 26 -18.41 9.24 7.74
CA ASP A 26 -18.74 8.15 8.65
C ASP A 26 -18.17 6.84 8.10
N GLU A 27 -18.38 6.58 6.80
CA GLU A 27 -17.75 5.45 6.11
C GLU A 27 -16.22 5.56 6.16
N MET A 28 -15.66 6.73 5.83
CA MET A 28 -14.22 6.98 5.80
C MET A 28 -13.55 6.70 7.15
N VAL A 29 -14.12 7.23 8.25
CA VAL A 29 -13.61 7.06 9.60
C VAL A 29 -13.83 5.63 10.10
N SER A 30 -14.95 4.99 9.76
CA SER A 30 -15.20 3.59 10.14
C SER A 30 -14.17 2.63 9.54
N LYS A 31 -13.77 2.87 8.28
CA LYS A 31 -12.76 2.06 7.58
C LYS A 31 -11.34 2.37 8.04
N GLN A 32 -11.05 3.63 8.35
CA GLN A 32 -9.73 4.03 8.79
C GLN A 32 -9.79 5.07 9.92
N PRO A 33 -10.00 4.65 11.18
CA PRO A 33 -10.08 5.57 12.32
C PRO A 33 -8.83 6.43 12.50
N GLN A 34 -7.67 5.92 12.06
CA GLN A 34 -6.39 6.63 12.10
C GLN A 34 -6.38 7.93 11.29
N ILE A 35 -7.31 8.12 10.35
CA ILE A 35 -7.43 9.39 9.61
C ILE A 35 -7.77 10.57 10.52
N LEU A 36 -8.37 10.31 11.68
CA LEU A 36 -8.61 11.34 12.70
C LEU A 36 -7.31 11.82 13.34
N LEU A 37 -6.24 11.04 13.29
CA LEU A 37 -4.92 11.42 13.82
C LEU A 37 -4.00 11.97 12.74
N ALA A 38 -4.46 12.02 11.49
CA ALA A 38 -3.65 12.47 10.36
C ALA A 38 -3.50 13.99 10.33
N ASP A 39 -2.35 14.43 9.83
CA ASP A 39 -2.08 15.84 9.57
C ASP A 39 -2.92 16.31 8.37
N CYS A 40 -3.80 17.29 8.62
CA CYS A 40 -4.71 17.81 7.60
C CYS A 40 -3.97 18.42 6.40
N GLU A 41 -2.79 19.04 6.60
CA GLU A 41 -2.02 19.57 5.47
C GLU A 41 -1.47 18.46 4.59
N LYS A 42 -1.05 17.33 5.19
CA LYS A 42 -0.63 16.16 4.41
C LYS A 42 -1.78 15.57 3.61
N LEU A 43 -2.97 15.49 4.20
CA LEU A 43 -4.17 15.03 3.50
C LEU A 43 -4.54 15.96 2.33
N ARG A 44 -4.42 17.29 2.51
CA ARG A 44 -4.65 18.28 1.46
C ARG A 44 -3.68 18.10 0.30
N VAL A 45 -2.39 17.97 0.59
CA VAL A 45 -1.35 17.75 -0.43
C VAL A 45 -1.61 16.44 -1.19
N ALA A 46 -1.90 15.34 -0.48
CA ALA A 46 -2.21 14.06 -1.13
C ALA A 46 -3.45 14.16 -2.04
N ARG A 47 -4.48 14.87 -1.61
CA ARG A 47 -5.66 15.17 -2.43
C ARG A 47 -5.30 15.95 -3.70
N GLU A 48 -4.52 17.01 -3.57
CA GLU A 48 -4.11 17.85 -4.69
C GLU A 48 -3.23 17.09 -5.68
N GLU A 49 -2.29 16.28 -5.18
CA GLU A 49 -1.43 15.42 -5.99
C GLU A 49 -2.27 14.43 -6.81
N LEU A 50 -3.21 13.73 -6.16
CA LEU A 50 -4.10 12.78 -6.84
C LEU A 50 -4.98 13.45 -7.90
N LEU A 51 -5.52 14.64 -7.62
CA LEU A 51 -6.30 15.39 -8.60
C LEU A 51 -5.44 15.93 -9.74
N GLY A 52 -4.16 16.24 -9.49
CA GLY A 52 -3.20 16.59 -10.54
C GLY A 52 -2.91 15.42 -11.48
N LEU A 53 -2.81 14.21 -10.94
CA LEU A 53 -2.56 12.98 -11.71
C LEU A 53 -3.81 12.43 -12.39
N LEU A 54 -4.97 12.57 -11.76
CA LEU A 54 -6.27 12.06 -12.19
C LEU A 54 -7.35 13.16 -12.09
N PRO A 55 -7.39 14.13 -13.03
CA PRO A 55 -8.27 15.30 -12.93
C PRO A 55 -9.77 14.99 -12.96
N THR A 56 -10.15 13.84 -13.52
CA THR A 56 -11.54 13.40 -13.66
C THR A 56 -12.02 12.55 -12.47
N LEU A 57 -11.14 12.29 -11.49
CA LEU A 57 -11.44 11.47 -10.33
C LEU A 57 -12.40 12.17 -9.38
N ASN A 58 -13.54 11.55 -9.10
CA ASN A 58 -14.36 11.93 -7.95
C ASN A 58 -13.68 11.48 -6.64
N ILE A 59 -12.70 12.26 -6.19
CA ILE A 59 -11.85 11.88 -5.07
C ILE A 59 -12.66 11.65 -3.79
N ASP A 60 -13.64 12.50 -3.48
CA ASP A 60 -14.48 12.40 -2.29
C ASP A 60 -15.20 11.04 -2.22
N THR A 61 -15.75 10.57 -3.34
CA THR A 61 -16.43 9.26 -3.42
C THR A 61 -15.44 8.10 -3.20
N VAL A 62 -14.24 8.21 -3.77
CA VAL A 62 -13.23 7.14 -3.68
C VAL A 62 -12.62 7.07 -2.29
N VAL A 63 -12.25 8.21 -1.69
CA VAL A 63 -11.63 8.23 -0.36
C VAL A 63 -12.60 7.85 0.76
N SER A 64 -13.91 8.08 0.57
CA SER A 64 -14.94 7.57 1.47
C SER A 64 -14.86 6.05 1.61
N LYS A 65 -14.65 5.36 0.49
CA LYS A 65 -14.62 3.89 0.41
C LYS A 65 -13.23 3.29 0.64
N GLN A 66 -12.18 4.04 0.31
CA GLN A 66 -10.79 3.63 0.44
C GLN A 66 -9.91 4.81 0.91
N PRO A 67 -9.89 5.10 2.23
CA PRO A 67 -9.17 6.26 2.76
C PRO A 67 -7.64 6.14 2.65
N LEU A 68 -7.13 4.90 2.53
CA LEU A 68 -5.70 4.62 2.35
C LEU A 68 -5.12 5.23 1.06
N LEU A 69 -5.95 5.59 0.09
CA LEU A 69 -5.53 6.32 -1.10
C LEU A 69 -4.80 7.63 -0.74
N LEU A 70 -5.16 8.28 0.36
CA LEU A 70 -4.53 9.52 0.85
C LEU A 70 -3.17 9.29 1.54
N GLN A 71 -2.75 8.02 1.68
CA GLN A 71 -1.51 7.63 2.37
C GLN A 71 -0.51 6.96 1.42
N LEU A 72 -0.77 7.03 0.11
CA LEU A 72 0.17 6.57 -0.90
C LEU A 72 1.50 7.32 -0.75
N ARG A 73 2.60 6.57 -0.62
CA ARG A 73 3.96 7.15 -0.58
C ARG A 73 4.38 7.72 -1.94
N ASN A 74 3.87 7.12 -3.02
CA ASN A 74 4.17 7.48 -4.40
C ASN A 74 2.89 7.39 -5.24
N ALA A 75 2.09 8.45 -5.25
CA ALA A 75 0.85 8.49 -6.02
C ALA A 75 1.11 8.45 -7.54
N ALA A 76 2.19 9.09 -8.00
CA ALA A 76 2.57 9.09 -9.41
C ALA A 76 2.90 7.68 -9.90
N GLY A 77 3.78 6.96 -9.20
CA GLY A 77 4.13 5.57 -9.53
C GLY A 77 2.92 4.64 -9.51
N PHE A 78 2.04 4.79 -8.52
CA PHE A 78 0.77 4.05 -8.48
C PHE A 78 -0.08 4.27 -9.74
N VAL A 79 -0.22 5.52 -10.20
CA VAL A 79 -1.00 5.85 -11.40
C VAL A 79 -0.31 5.31 -12.66
N GLU A 80 1.01 5.38 -12.74
CA GLU A 80 1.79 4.80 -13.85
C GLU A 80 1.61 3.28 -13.92
N ASP A 81 1.70 2.59 -12.80
CA ASP A 81 1.48 1.15 -12.73
C ASP A 81 0.05 0.77 -13.08
N ALA A 82 -0.94 1.52 -12.59
CA ALA A 82 -2.33 1.31 -12.97
C ALA A 82 -2.53 1.45 -14.49
N LYS A 83 -1.92 2.46 -15.13
CA LYS A 83 -1.97 2.64 -16.60
C LYS A 83 -1.27 1.51 -17.35
N ARG A 84 -0.13 1.03 -16.82
CA ARG A 84 0.64 -0.07 -17.41
C ARG A 84 -0.12 -1.40 -17.36
N LEU A 85 -0.80 -1.68 -16.24
CA LEU A 85 -1.53 -2.93 -16.02
C LEU A 85 -2.91 -2.94 -16.70
N MET A 86 -3.50 -1.77 -16.96
CA MET A 86 -4.81 -1.63 -17.60
C MET A 86 -4.74 -0.70 -18.82
N PRO A 87 -4.03 -1.11 -19.89
CA PRO A 87 -3.86 -0.28 -21.08
C PRO A 87 -5.22 0.02 -21.73
N GLY A 88 -5.43 1.30 -22.09
CA GLY A 88 -6.66 1.77 -22.73
C GLY A 88 -7.83 2.03 -21.79
N GLN A 89 -7.68 1.80 -20.47
CA GLN A 89 -8.71 2.15 -19.49
C GLN A 89 -8.45 3.51 -18.84
N ASP A 90 -9.53 4.20 -18.48
CA ASP A 90 -9.47 5.40 -17.64
C ASP A 90 -9.33 4.99 -16.17
N VAL A 91 -8.11 5.14 -15.64
CA VAL A 91 -7.77 4.79 -14.25
C VAL A 91 -8.68 5.50 -13.24
N ALA A 92 -9.09 6.75 -13.50
CA ALA A 92 -9.98 7.47 -12.59
C ALA A 92 -11.34 6.79 -12.51
N LYS A 93 -11.90 6.42 -13.66
CA LYS A 93 -13.18 5.68 -13.75
C LYS A 93 -13.09 4.28 -13.16
N VAL A 94 -11.95 3.62 -13.31
CA VAL A 94 -11.71 2.31 -12.68
C VAL A 94 -11.69 2.46 -11.16
N LEU A 95 -10.97 3.44 -10.63
CA LEU A 95 -10.90 3.71 -9.18
C LEU A 95 -12.26 4.07 -8.58
N GLU A 96 -13.09 4.84 -9.29
CA GLU A 96 -14.46 5.14 -8.87
C GLU A 96 -15.30 3.87 -8.71
N LYS A 97 -15.14 2.90 -9.62
CA LYS A 97 -15.87 1.62 -9.59
C LYS A 97 -15.26 0.62 -8.61
N ARG A 98 -13.93 0.63 -8.46
CA ARG A 98 -13.14 -0.33 -7.67
C ARG A 98 -12.07 0.38 -6.82
N PRO A 99 -12.46 1.09 -5.73
CA PRO A 99 -11.51 1.78 -4.86
C PRO A 99 -10.45 0.85 -4.24
N GLY A 100 -10.79 -0.43 -4.01
CA GLY A 100 -9.88 -1.43 -3.44
C GLY A 100 -8.66 -1.77 -4.30
N LEU A 101 -8.65 -1.37 -5.58
CA LEU A 101 -7.51 -1.54 -6.50
C LEU A 101 -6.20 -0.97 -5.91
N VAL A 102 -6.30 0.07 -5.07
CA VAL A 102 -5.15 0.64 -4.35
C VAL A 102 -4.35 -0.41 -3.59
N LEU A 103 -5.03 -1.34 -2.92
CA LEU A 103 -4.40 -2.41 -2.14
C LEU A 103 -3.81 -3.50 -3.04
N GLU A 104 -4.50 -3.81 -4.14
CA GLU A 104 -4.05 -4.81 -5.11
C GLU A 104 -2.73 -4.37 -5.74
N LEU A 105 -2.60 -3.09 -6.10
CA LEU A 105 -1.40 -2.55 -6.75
C LEU A 105 -0.23 -2.31 -5.78
N GLN A 106 -0.50 -1.88 -4.54
CA GLN A 106 0.57 -1.75 -3.52
C GLN A 106 1.23 -3.10 -3.20
N SER A 107 0.48 -4.19 -3.27
CA SER A 107 0.99 -5.53 -2.98
C SER A 107 2.02 -6.03 -4.01
N PHE A 108 2.09 -5.43 -5.21
CA PHE A 108 3.06 -5.82 -6.25
C PHE A 108 4.46 -5.23 -6.02
N ASP A 109 4.57 -4.09 -5.34
CA ASP A 109 5.85 -3.41 -5.09
C ASP A 109 6.62 -4.08 -3.92
N ASP A 110 5.92 -4.79 -3.04
CA ASP A 110 6.49 -5.60 -1.93
C ASP A 110 6.89 -7.03 -2.37
N ILE A 111 6.77 -7.37 -3.65
CA ILE A 111 7.32 -8.63 -4.16
C ILE A 111 8.84 -8.48 -4.20
N ILE A 112 9.49 -8.87 -3.10
CA ILE A 112 10.93 -9.14 -3.07
C ILE A 112 11.23 -10.00 -4.31
N PRO A 113 12.09 -9.56 -5.25
CA PRO A 113 12.48 -10.40 -6.36
C PRO A 113 13.07 -11.66 -5.75
N TYR A 114 12.35 -12.77 -5.93
CA TYR A 114 12.84 -14.07 -5.54
C TYR A 114 13.98 -14.38 -6.50
N ASP A 115 15.20 -13.96 -6.13
CA ASP A 115 16.44 -14.48 -6.70
C ASP A 115 16.45 -15.96 -6.31
N ASN A 116 15.83 -16.79 -7.16
CA ASN A 116 15.93 -18.23 -7.10
C ASN A 116 17.41 -18.54 -7.09
N GLY A 117 17.95 -18.73 -5.87
CA GLY A 117 19.37 -18.64 -5.53
C GLY A 117 20.25 -18.80 -6.74
N SER A 118 20.81 -17.68 -7.19
CA SER A 118 21.53 -17.47 -8.46
C SER A 118 22.01 -18.78 -9.10
N ALA A 119 21.86 -18.95 -10.41
CA ALA A 119 22.39 -20.12 -11.13
C ALA A 119 23.82 -20.52 -10.69
N LYS A 120 24.64 -19.54 -10.29
CA LYS A 120 25.95 -19.70 -9.63
C LYS A 120 25.94 -20.53 -8.33
N GLN A 121 24.96 -20.36 -7.44
CA GLN A 121 24.79 -21.18 -6.24
C GLN A 121 24.41 -22.62 -6.56
N LEU A 122 23.48 -22.84 -7.51
CA LEU A 122 23.16 -24.19 -8.00
C LEU A 122 24.37 -24.85 -8.66
N GLU A 123 25.07 -24.14 -9.53
CA GLU A 123 26.32 -24.59 -10.15
C GLU A 123 27.38 -24.90 -9.09
N ARG A 124 27.50 -24.10 -8.04
CA ARG A 124 28.43 -24.33 -6.94
C ARG A 124 28.05 -25.55 -6.11
N THR A 125 26.76 -25.77 -5.82
CA THR A 125 26.28 -26.96 -5.11
C THR A 125 26.41 -28.23 -5.97
N LEU A 126 26.16 -28.13 -7.28
CA LEU A 126 26.35 -29.23 -8.22
C LEU A 126 27.83 -29.56 -8.42
N ALA A 127 28.71 -28.54 -8.50
CA ALA A 127 30.15 -28.73 -8.56
C ALA A 127 30.70 -29.36 -7.26
N LEU A 128 30.25 -28.89 -6.09
CA LEU A 128 30.62 -29.49 -4.80
C LEU A 128 30.14 -30.94 -4.66
N ARG A 129 28.96 -31.28 -5.21
CA ARG A 129 28.46 -32.66 -5.26
C ARG A 129 29.20 -33.53 -6.27
N ALA A 130 29.67 -32.97 -7.38
CA ALA A 130 30.44 -33.69 -8.41
C ALA A 130 31.91 -33.92 -8.01
N SER A 131 32.48 -33.05 -7.18
CA SER A 131 33.89 -33.15 -6.72
C SER A 131 34.11 -34.05 -5.51
N GLY A 132 33.05 -34.60 -4.90
CA GLY A 132 33.09 -35.75 -3.99
C GLY A 132 34.24 -35.79 -2.97
N GLU A 133 34.02 -35.22 -1.78
CA GLU A 133 34.77 -35.61 -0.58
C GLU A 133 33.82 -36.33 0.39
N LYS A 134 34.14 -37.59 0.68
CA LYS A 134 33.60 -38.33 1.83
C LYS A 134 34.17 -37.74 3.11
N GLY A 135 33.31 -37.20 3.96
CA GLY A 135 33.53 -36.99 5.40
C GLY A 135 32.15 -36.63 5.97
N GLY A 136 31.50 -37.39 6.85
CA GLY A 136 32.05 -38.00 8.06
C GLY A 136 31.52 -37.19 9.25
N ASP A 137 30.47 -37.73 9.87
CA ASP A 137 29.98 -37.51 11.24
C ASP A 137 29.50 -36.13 11.75
N GLY A 138 28.25 -36.15 12.26
CA GLY A 138 27.99 -35.71 13.62
C GLY A 138 27.25 -34.38 13.81
N VAL A 139 25.91 -34.42 13.81
CA VAL A 139 25.12 -33.61 14.76
C VAL A 139 23.94 -34.45 15.23
N GLY A 140 24.00 -34.88 16.49
CA GLY A 140 22.94 -35.62 17.17
C GLY A 140 21.70 -34.77 17.39
N SER A 141 20.57 -35.47 17.46
CA SER A 141 19.31 -34.99 18.06
C SER A 141 19.54 -34.23 19.37
N PRO A 142 18.73 -33.20 19.62
CA PRO A 142 18.30 -32.88 20.97
C PRO A 142 16.79 -33.10 21.09
N ASP A 143 16.41 -34.28 21.61
CA ASP A 143 15.20 -34.41 22.42
C ASP A 143 15.55 -34.05 23.87
N GLY A 144 14.66 -33.30 24.53
CA GLY A 144 14.60 -33.13 25.98
C GLY A 144 15.27 -31.86 26.52
N TRP A 145 14.47 -30.84 26.90
CA TRP A 145 13.91 -30.61 28.24
C TRP A 145 12.76 -29.60 28.13
#